data_AF-A0A848WXX9-F1
#
_entry.id   AF-A0A848WXX9-F1
#
_cell.length_a   1.000
_cell.length_b   1.000
_cell.length_c   1.000
_cell.angle_alpha   90.00
_cell.angle_beta   90.00
_cell.angle_gamma   90.00
#
_symmetry.space_group_name_H-M   'P 1'
#
loop_
_entity.id
_entity.type
_entity.pdbx_description
1 polymer ?
#
loop_
_entity_poly.entity_id
_entity_poly.type
_entity_poly.pdbx_seq_one_letter_code
_entity_poly.pdbx_strand_id
1 'polypeptide(L)'
;MKISVFPAILIFLLFADQAPATESKIDETKTFIFHSILEGLYEDGVSTEDVEQILLRRDDEEYFHFIYSCPVCTASIWAFEAYRHRPEKLHAVKSGDSTFGWGLEKKIRDGLHSDDVKQRLTAINTLIGRWIDRRMDSLRLTEDERAELAEKLEERREYGLGMLNTFRRQTKDKEGPGVAYYAPAYVGQENWECASCNATVGQPMKFGDEK
;
A
#
# COMPACT_ATOMS: atom_id res chain seq x y z
N MET A 1 -74.08 -0.94 -27.94
CA MET A 1 -73.23 -2.15 -28.02
C MET A 1 -71.93 -1.84 -27.27
N LYS A 2 -71.73 -2.40 -26.07
CA LYS A 2 -70.55 -2.13 -25.22
C LYS A 2 -69.41 -3.03 -25.69
N ILE A 3 -68.29 -2.44 -26.11
CA ILE A 3 -67.07 -3.15 -26.46
C ILE A 3 -66.14 -3.09 -25.24
N SER A 4 -66.01 -4.22 -24.55
CA SER A 4 -65.05 -4.39 -23.47
C SER A 4 -63.67 -4.68 -24.07
N VAL A 5 -62.69 -3.81 -23.78
CA VAL A 5 -61.29 -4.05 -24.10
C VAL A 5 -60.64 -4.68 -22.87
N PHE A 6 -60.28 -5.96 -22.97
CA PHE A 6 -59.39 -6.63 -22.00
C PHE A 6 -57.94 -6.25 -22.35
N PRO A 7 -57.13 -5.70 -21.42
CA PRO A 7 -55.70 -5.63 -21.64
C PRO A 7 -55.09 -6.99 -21.30
N ALA A 8 -54.41 -7.58 -22.28
CA ALA A 8 -53.53 -8.71 -22.08
C ALA A 8 -52.40 -8.31 -21.13
N ILE A 9 -52.37 -8.93 -19.95
CA ILE A 9 -51.27 -8.81 -18.99
C ILE A 9 -50.08 -9.57 -19.60
N LEU A 10 -49.16 -8.82 -20.19
CA LEU A 10 -47.86 -9.30 -20.63
C LEU A 10 -46.99 -9.47 -19.36
N ILE A 11 -46.99 -10.68 -18.79
CA ILE A 11 -46.04 -11.05 -17.73
C ILE A 11 -44.67 -11.19 -18.41
N PHE A 12 -43.91 -10.11 -18.43
CA PHE A 12 -42.47 -10.16 -18.66
C PHE A 12 -41.85 -10.79 -17.40
N LEU A 13 -41.59 -12.10 -17.47
CA LEU A 13 -40.68 -12.76 -16.54
C LEU A 13 -39.32 -12.09 -16.69
N LEU A 14 -38.98 -11.25 -15.71
CA LEU A 14 -37.62 -10.81 -15.43
C LEU A 14 -36.78 -12.06 -15.12
N PHE A 15 -36.24 -12.69 -16.15
CA PHE A 15 -35.03 -13.48 -16.00
C PHE A 15 -33.93 -12.47 -15.68
N ALA A 16 -33.74 -12.22 -14.39
CA ALA A 16 -32.48 -11.72 -13.90
C ALA A 16 -31.46 -12.82 -14.18
N ASP A 17 -30.82 -12.75 -15.35
CA ASP A 17 -29.54 -13.40 -15.59
C ASP A 17 -28.59 -12.86 -14.53
N GLN A 18 -28.48 -13.57 -13.40
CA GLN A 18 -27.27 -13.50 -12.60
C GLN A 18 -26.17 -14.13 -13.44
N ALA A 19 -25.56 -13.30 -14.29
CA ALA A 19 -24.27 -13.63 -14.87
C ALA A 19 -23.35 -14.05 -13.72
N PRO A 20 -22.70 -15.22 -13.79
CA PRO A 20 -21.78 -15.63 -12.74
C PRO A 20 -20.72 -14.53 -12.61
N ALA A 21 -20.56 -14.00 -11.40
CA ALA A 21 -19.50 -13.07 -11.08
C ALA A 21 -18.18 -13.71 -11.54
N THR A 22 -17.61 -13.17 -12.61
CA THR A 22 -16.32 -13.65 -13.11
C THR A 22 -15.33 -13.35 -12.01
N GLU A 23 -14.75 -14.40 -11.40
CA GLU A 23 -13.71 -14.27 -10.39
C GLU A 23 -12.66 -13.28 -10.93
N SER A 24 -12.57 -12.12 -10.28
CA SER A 24 -11.63 -11.09 -10.66
C SER A 24 -10.22 -11.68 -10.57
N LYS A 25 -9.50 -11.73 -11.69
CA LYS A 25 -8.07 -12.13 -11.71
C LYS A 25 -7.16 -11.11 -11.02
N ILE A 26 -7.72 -10.02 -10.49
CA ILE A 26 -7.00 -8.93 -9.83
C ILE A 26 -6.92 -9.24 -8.34
N ASP A 27 -5.71 -9.27 -7.80
CA ASP A 27 -5.47 -9.43 -6.35
C ASP A 27 -6.06 -8.23 -5.59
N GLU A 28 -7.20 -8.46 -4.93
CA GLU A 28 -7.96 -7.45 -4.20
C GLU A 28 -7.15 -6.83 -3.06
N THR A 29 -6.29 -7.61 -2.40
CA THR A 29 -5.47 -7.13 -1.29
C THR A 29 -4.41 -6.15 -1.78
N LYS A 30 -3.75 -6.46 -2.91
CA LYS A 30 -2.81 -5.52 -3.55
C LYS A 30 -3.51 -4.26 -4.03
N THR A 31 -4.71 -4.41 -4.58
CA THR A 31 -5.53 -3.29 -5.05
C THR A 31 -5.92 -2.37 -3.88
N PHE A 32 -6.32 -2.96 -2.74
CA PHE A 32 -6.61 -2.22 -1.52
C PHE A 32 -5.39 -1.43 -1.02
N ILE A 33 -4.22 -2.06 -0.90
CA ILE A 33 -2.97 -1.39 -0.47
C ILE A 33 -2.63 -0.24 -1.42
N PHE A 34 -2.68 -0.51 -2.73
CA PHE A 34 -2.38 0.48 -3.76
C PHE A 34 -3.27 1.73 -3.62
N HIS A 35 -4.58 1.55 -3.54
CA HIS A 35 -5.51 2.67 -3.44
C HIS A 35 -5.41 3.39 -2.09
N SER A 36 -5.16 2.68 -1.00
CA SER A 36 -4.95 3.29 0.32
C SER A 36 -3.83 4.32 0.28
N ILE A 37 -2.67 3.90 -0.24
CA ILE A 37 -1.49 4.76 -0.31
C ILE A 37 -1.70 5.87 -1.33
N LEU A 38 -2.25 5.57 -2.51
CA LEU A 38 -2.46 6.58 -3.54
C LEU A 38 -3.40 7.70 -3.07
N GLU A 39 -4.53 7.35 -2.47
CA GLU A 39 -5.48 8.33 -1.92
C GLU A 39 -4.85 9.13 -0.79
N GLY A 40 -4.18 8.45 0.15
CA GLY A 40 -3.47 9.10 1.25
C GLY A 40 -2.42 10.11 0.79
N LEU A 41 -1.67 9.81 -0.28
CA LEU A 41 -0.70 10.74 -0.87
C LEU A 41 -1.34 12.02 -1.41
N TYR A 42 -2.51 11.92 -2.05
CA TYR A 42 -3.23 13.08 -2.56
C TYR A 42 -3.85 13.91 -1.44
N GLU A 43 -4.47 13.25 -0.46
CA GLU A 43 -5.14 13.88 0.67
C GLU A 43 -4.16 14.57 1.62
N ASP A 44 -3.00 13.98 1.87
CA ASP A 44 -1.96 14.59 2.71
C ASP A 44 -1.14 15.63 1.94
N GLY A 45 -1.23 15.66 0.60
CA GLY A 45 -0.53 16.63 -0.24
C GLY A 45 0.98 16.42 -0.30
N VAL A 46 1.41 15.15 -0.33
CA VAL A 46 2.82 14.78 -0.24
C VAL A 46 3.66 15.38 -1.37
N SER A 47 4.80 15.97 -1.02
CA SER A 47 5.65 16.61 -2.03
C SER A 47 6.35 15.57 -2.92
N THR A 48 6.78 15.98 -4.12
CA THR A 48 7.57 15.10 -4.99
C THR A 48 8.89 14.71 -4.33
N GLU A 49 9.54 15.64 -3.62
CA GLU A 49 10.76 15.40 -2.86
C GLU A 49 10.56 14.33 -1.76
N ASP A 50 9.45 14.38 -1.03
CA ASP A 50 9.13 13.37 -0.02
C ASP A 50 8.89 11.99 -0.67
N VAL A 51 8.19 11.94 -1.81
CA VAL A 51 7.97 10.67 -2.54
C VAL A 51 9.27 10.11 -3.08
N GLU A 52 10.17 10.94 -3.61
CA GLU A 52 11.50 10.52 -4.06
C GLU A 52 12.32 9.95 -2.90
N GLN A 53 12.22 10.55 -1.72
CA GLN A 53 12.87 10.05 -0.52
C GLN A 53 12.30 8.70 -0.07
N ILE A 54 10.98 8.48 -0.17
CA ILE A 54 10.38 7.15 0.09
C ILE A 54 10.89 6.12 -0.94
N LEU A 55 10.89 6.50 -2.21
CA LEU A 55 11.35 5.71 -3.35
C LEU A 55 12.87 5.77 -3.57
N LEU A 56 13.64 6.11 -2.54
CA LEU A 56 15.09 6.18 -2.62
C LEU A 56 15.65 4.89 -3.21
N ARG A 57 16.56 5.01 -4.18
CA ARG A 57 17.36 3.91 -4.73
C ARG A 57 18.82 4.19 -4.43
N ARG A 58 19.61 3.15 -4.22
CA ARG A 58 21.09 3.27 -4.15
C ARG A 58 21.65 2.87 -5.50
N ASP A 59 22.19 3.82 -6.27
CA ASP A 59 22.74 3.57 -7.61
C ASP A 59 21.82 2.64 -8.45
N ASP A 60 22.33 1.81 -9.36
CA ASP A 60 21.53 0.89 -10.19
C ASP A 60 20.84 -0.27 -9.38
N GLU A 61 20.59 -0.10 -8.07
CA GLU A 61 19.97 -1.08 -7.17
C GLU A 61 18.44 -0.91 -7.05
N GLU A 62 17.84 -1.90 -6.39
CA GLU A 62 16.43 -1.93 -5.98
C GLU A 62 16.08 -0.79 -5.00
N TYR A 63 14.78 -0.57 -4.78
CA TYR A 63 14.31 0.46 -3.84
C TYR A 63 14.81 0.19 -2.41
N PHE A 64 15.38 1.23 -1.81
CA PHE A 64 16.16 1.12 -0.59
C PHE A 64 15.34 0.59 0.60
N HIS A 65 14.13 1.13 0.78
CA HIS A 65 13.28 0.88 1.96
C HIS A 65 12.41 -0.39 1.85
N PHE A 66 12.34 -1.01 0.69
CA PHE A 66 11.37 -2.05 0.35
C PHE A 66 12.04 -3.41 0.13
N ILE A 67 11.28 -4.48 0.32
CA ILE A 67 11.74 -5.84 0.06
C ILE A 67 11.37 -6.23 -1.36
N TYR A 68 12.36 -6.67 -2.14
CA TYR A 68 12.16 -7.20 -3.48
C TYR A 68 11.18 -8.37 -3.48
N SER A 69 10.27 -8.38 -4.47
CA SER A 69 9.22 -9.39 -4.65
C SER A 69 8.23 -9.57 -3.48
N CYS A 70 8.24 -8.68 -2.48
CA CYS A 70 7.21 -8.69 -1.45
C CYS A 70 5.89 -8.09 -1.99
N PRO A 71 4.74 -8.79 -1.90
CA PRO A 71 3.47 -8.32 -2.47
C PRO A 71 2.99 -7.00 -1.86
N VAL A 72 3.24 -6.78 -0.56
CA VAL A 72 2.92 -5.52 0.12
C VAL A 72 3.81 -4.38 -0.37
N CYS A 73 5.12 -4.62 -0.41
CA CYS A 73 6.09 -3.63 -0.86
C CYS A 73 5.86 -3.26 -2.32
N THR A 74 5.62 -4.24 -3.19
CA THR A 74 5.35 -4.01 -4.62
C THR A 74 4.09 -3.15 -4.82
N ALA A 75 2.98 -3.46 -4.13
CA ALA A 75 1.78 -2.64 -4.22
C ALA A 75 2.01 -1.20 -3.72
N SER A 76 2.80 -1.05 -2.65
CA SER A 76 3.18 0.25 -2.12
C SER A 76 4.02 1.05 -3.12
N ILE A 77 5.08 0.44 -3.67
CA ILE A 77 5.93 1.04 -4.71
C ILE A 77 5.08 1.50 -5.90
N TRP A 78 4.16 0.67 -6.38
CA TRP A 78 3.29 1.04 -7.50
C TRP A 78 2.43 2.26 -7.20
N ALA A 79 1.91 2.41 -5.98
CA ALA A 79 1.14 3.58 -5.60
C ALA A 79 2.01 4.84 -5.55
N PHE A 80 3.20 4.78 -4.94
CA PHE A 80 4.15 5.89 -4.92
C PHE A 80 4.61 6.27 -6.34
N GLU A 81 4.88 5.28 -7.20
CA GLU A 81 5.25 5.50 -8.59
C GLU A 81 4.11 6.14 -9.39
N ALA A 82 2.88 5.65 -9.25
CA ALA A 82 1.72 6.25 -9.90
C ALA A 82 1.53 7.72 -9.45
N TYR A 83 1.73 7.99 -8.16
CA TYR A 83 1.68 9.34 -7.62
C TYR A 83 2.82 10.23 -8.11
N ARG A 84 4.04 9.69 -8.25
CA ARG A 84 5.18 10.43 -8.80
C ARG A 84 4.91 10.91 -10.22
N HIS A 85 4.16 10.13 -11.01
CA HIS A 85 3.75 10.45 -12.37
C HIS A 85 2.42 11.22 -12.45
N ARG A 86 1.91 11.76 -11.33
CA ARG A 86 0.69 12.57 -11.31
C ARG A 86 0.83 13.83 -12.18
N PRO A 87 -0.28 14.36 -12.73
CA PRO A 87 -0.25 15.64 -13.44
C PRO A 87 0.29 16.76 -12.54
N GLU A 88 1.09 17.67 -13.12
CA GLU A 88 1.59 18.85 -12.40
C GLU A 88 0.47 19.77 -11.90
N LYS A 89 -0.72 19.68 -12.50
CA LYS A 89 -1.92 20.43 -12.10
C LYS A 89 -3.14 19.53 -12.13
N LEU A 90 -3.90 19.52 -11.04
CA LEU A 90 -5.22 18.90 -11.03
C LEU A 90 -6.27 19.95 -11.41
N HIS A 91 -6.97 19.75 -12.53
CA HIS A 91 -8.01 20.68 -12.99
C HIS A 91 -9.18 20.83 -12.00
N ALA A 92 -9.36 19.88 -11.09
CA ALA A 92 -10.35 19.94 -10.01
C ALA A 92 -9.94 20.88 -8.85
N VAL A 93 -8.66 21.28 -8.77
CA VAL A 93 -8.12 22.10 -7.70
C VAL A 93 -7.94 23.54 -8.19
N LYS A 94 -8.67 24.49 -7.58
CA LYS A 94 -8.68 25.90 -8.02
C LYS A 94 -7.35 26.62 -7.89
N SER A 95 -6.49 26.21 -6.94
CA SER A 95 -5.14 26.75 -6.79
C SER A 95 -4.22 26.33 -7.95
N GLY A 96 -4.58 25.31 -8.71
CA GLY A 96 -3.72 24.71 -9.73
C GLY A 96 -2.68 23.75 -9.16
N ASP A 97 -2.79 23.36 -7.89
CA ASP A 97 -1.90 22.39 -7.26
C ASP A 97 -2.11 20.98 -7.82
N SER A 98 -1.09 20.13 -7.68
CA SER A 98 -1.14 18.71 -8.07
C SER A 98 -1.73 17.79 -7.00
N THR A 99 -2.18 18.34 -5.87
CA THR A 99 -2.64 17.58 -4.69
C THR A 99 -3.79 18.31 -3.95
N PHE A 100 -4.40 17.66 -2.95
CA PHE A 100 -5.49 18.24 -2.15
C PHE A 100 -5.05 18.71 -0.75
N GLY A 101 -3.99 18.11 -0.20
CA GLY A 101 -3.48 18.39 1.14
C GLY A 101 -2.46 19.51 1.23
N TRP A 102 -2.01 19.79 2.45
CA TRP A 102 -1.07 20.86 2.79
C TRP A 102 0.39 20.40 2.89
N GLY A 103 0.66 19.12 2.64
CA GLY A 103 1.95 18.49 2.86
C GLY A 103 2.05 17.77 4.20
N LEU A 104 3.16 17.03 4.35
CA LEU A 104 3.42 16.21 5.53
C LEU A 104 3.67 17.06 6.78
N GLU A 105 3.21 16.54 7.92
CA GLU A 105 3.56 17.07 9.24
C GLU A 105 5.09 17.12 9.40
N LYS A 106 5.61 18.21 9.97
CA LYS A 106 7.05 18.45 10.11
C LYS A 106 7.79 17.26 10.71
N LYS A 107 7.24 16.63 11.77
CA LYS A 107 7.86 15.48 12.44
C LYS A 107 8.04 14.28 11.50
N ILE A 108 7.03 13.99 10.66
CA ILE A 108 7.10 12.88 9.71
C ILE A 108 8.10 13.21 8.60
N ARG A 109 8.05 14.44 8.08
CA ARG A 109 9.00 14.89 7.06
C ARG A 109 10.45 14.85 7.57
N ASP A 110 10.71 15.36 8.76
CA ASP A 110 12.05 15.32 9.37
C ASP A 110 12.54 13.87 9.55
N GLY A 111 11.64 12.95 9.94
CA GLY A 111 11.99 11.53 10.07
C GLY A 111 12.30 10.87 8.72
N LEU A 112 11.54 11.21 7.67
CA LEU A 112 11.74 10.70 6.32
C LEU A 112 13.07 11.16 5.68
N HIS A 113 13.46 12.40 5.97
CA HIS A 113 14.71 13.01 5.50
C HIS A 113 15.90 12.84 6.46
N SER A 114 15.72 12.08 7.54
CA SER A 114 16.80 11.79 8.49
C SER A 114 17.88 10.91 7.86
N ASP A 115 19.14 11.11 8.23
CA ASP A 115 20.25 10.21 7.86
C ASP A 115 20.13 8.84 8.56
N ASP A 116 19.35 8.75 9.64
CA ASP A 116 19.08 7.52 10.38
C ASP A 116 18.01 6.66 9.67
N VAL A 117 18.42 5.48 9.21
CA VAL A 117 17.53 4.50 8.55
C VAL A 117 16.33 4.14 9.45
N LYS A 118 16.51 4.04 10.78
CA LYS A 118 15.40 3.72 11.69
C LYS A 118 14.32 4.81 11.61
N GLN A 119 14.71 6.07 11.64
CA GLN A 119 13.78 7.19 11.55
C GLN A 119 13.03 7.22 10.22
N ARG A 120 13.73 6.94 9.11
CA ARG A 120 13.09 6.86 7.78
C ARG A 120 12.06 5.74 7.72
N LEU A 121 12.43 4.54 8.15
CA LEU A 121 11.53 3.38 8.18
C LEU A 121 10.34 3.60 9.12
N THR A 122 10.53 4.24 10.28
CA THR A 122 9.43 4.61 11.18
C THR A 122 8.47 5.62 10.54
N ALA A 123 8.99 6.63 9.83
CA ALA A 123 8.16 7.62 9.13
C ALA A 123 7.33 6.95 8.03
N ILE A 124 7.95 6.07 7.21
CA ILE A 124 7.27 5.29 6.17
C ILE A 124 6.18 4.38 6.77
N ASN A 125 6.50 3.67 7.86
CA ASN A 125 5.56 2.80 8.55
C ASN A 125 4.34 3.60 9.07
N THR A 126 4.59 4.76 9.68
CA THR A 126 3.54 5.63 10.21
C THR A 126 2.62 6.15 9.12
N LEU A 127 3.18 6.56 7.97
CA LEU A 127 2.41 7.07 6.83
C LEU A 127 1.51 5.99 6.23
N ILE A 128 2.09 4.85 5.88
CA ILE A 128 1.34 3.75 5.26
C ILE A 128 0.23 3.26 6.21
N GLY A 129 0.52 3.10 7.50
CA GLY A 129 -0.47 2.62 8.48
C GLY A 129 -1.65 3.59 8.59
N ARG A 130 -1.36 4.90 8.68
CA ARG A 130 -2.39 5.95 8.67
C ARG A 130 -3.30 5.88 7.44
N TRP A 131 -2.73 5.68 6.25
CA TRP A 131 -3.49 5.64 5.00
C TRP A 131 -4.33 4.37 4.85
N ILE A 132 -3.82 3.24 5.34
CA ILE A 132 -4.54 1.96 5.40
C ILE A 132 -5.76 2.11 6.32
N ASP A 133 -5.56 2.60 7.55
CA ASP A 133 -6.64 2.80 8.52
C ASP A 133 -7.71 3.75 7.96
N ARG A 134 -7.28 4.88 7.38
CA ARG A 134 -8.17 5.87 6.77
C ARG A 134 -9.00 5.28 5.63
N ARG A 135 -8.43 4.40 4.80
CA ARG A 135 -9.20 3.74 3.73
C ARG A 135 -10.24 2.78 4.29
N MET A 136 -9.92 2.02 5.33
CA MET A 136 -10.91 1.16 5.97
C MET A 136 -12.08 2.00 6.52
N ASP A 137 -11.78 3.18 7.08
CA ASP A 137 -12.80 4.13 7.54
C ASP A 137 -13.63 4.71 6.38
N SER A 138 -13.00 5.09 5.27
CA SER A 138 -13.69 5.67 4.12
C SER A 138 -14.62 4.68 3.41
N LEU A 139 -14.21 3.41 3.36
CA LEU A 139 -15.03 2.30 2.86
C LEU A 139 -16.13 1.87 3.83
N ARG A 140 -16.11 2.39 5.06
CA ARG A 140 -17.06 2.05 6.14
C ARG A 140 -17.12 0.55 6.41
N LEU A 141 -15.97 -0.12 6.37
CA LEU A 141 -15.88 -1.54 6.65
C LEU A 141 -16.39 -1.84 8.07
N THR A 142 -17.26 -2.84 8.17
CA THR A 142 -17.71 -3.43 9.42
C THR A 142 -16.55 -4.12 10.16
N GLU A 143 -16.77 -4.48 11.42
CA GLU A 143 -15.75 -5.19 12.21
C GLU A 143 -15.35 -6.52 11.57
N ASP A 144 -16.33 -7.28 11.06
CA ASP A 144 -16.08 -8.56 10.38
C ASP A 144 -15.29 -8.37 9.08
N GLU A 145 -15.65 -7.38 8.26
CA GLU A 145 -14.91 -7.06 7.02
C GLU A 145 -13.48 -6.61 7.30
N ARG A 146 -13.27 -5.86 8.39
CA ARG A 146 -11.92 -5.46 8.83
C ARG A 146 -11.12 -6.66 9.30
N ALA A 147 -11.72 -7.60 10.03
CA ALA A 147 -11.06 -8.81 10.48
C ALA A 147 -10.64 -9.68 9.28
N GLU A 148 -11.54 -9.91 8.33
CA GLU A 148 -11.24 -10.67 7.10
C GLU A 148 -10.11 -10.00 6.28
N LEU A 149 -10.18 -8.67 6.13
CA LEU A 149 -9.12 -7.93 5.44
C LEU A 149 -7.79 -7.99 6.20
N ALA A 150 -7.81 -7.93 7.53
CA ALA A 150 -6.62 -8.04 8.37
C ALA A 150 -5.94 -9.40 8.22
N GLU A 151 -6.70 -10.50 8.16
CA GLU A 151 -6.16 -11.84 7.89
C GLU A 151 -5.45 -11.89 6.54
N LYS A 152 -6.10 -11.40 5.48
CA LYS A 152 -5.49 -11.34 4.12
C LYS A 152 -4.22 -10.48 4.08
N LEU A 153 -4.21 -9.35 4.80
CA LEU A 153 -3.04 -8.47 4.88
C LEU A 153 -1.90 -9.14 5.68
N GLU A 154 -2.22 -9.87 6.73
CA GLU A 154 -1.25 -10.63 7.53
C GLU A 154 -0.58 -11.73 6.71
N GLU A 155 -1.34 -12.51 5.93
CA GLU A 155 -0.76 -13.51 5.01
C GLU A 155 0.27 -12.89 4.05
N ARG A 156 -0.02 -11.70 3.52
CA ARG A 156 0.90 -10.96 2.63
C ARG A 156 2.11 -10.42 3.38
N ARG A 157 1.94 -9.97 4.63
CA ARG A 157 3.05 -9.57 5.51
C ARG A 157 3.96 -10.76 5.79
N GLU A 158 3.41 -11.90 6.22
CA GLU A 158 4.17 -13.11 6.52
C GLU A 158 4.98 -13.59 5.33
N TYR A 159 4.38 -13.58 4.13
CA TYR A 159 5.10 -13.87 2.89
C TYR A 159 6.29 -12.93 2.69
N GLY A 160 6.08 -11.61 2.84
CA GLY A 160 7.14 -10.61 2.71
C GLY A 160 8.28 -10.79 3.71
N LEU A 161 7.96 -11.09 4.96
CA LEU A 161 8.95 -11.36 6.01
C LEU A 161 9.69 -12.69 5.78
N GLY A 162 9.00 -13.70 5.23
CA GLY A 162 9.62 -14.95 4.78
C GLY A 162 10.67 -14.73 3.68
N MET A 163 10.39 -13.83 2.73
CA MET A 163 11.36 -13.41 1.71
C MET A 163 12.57 -12.70 2.33
N LEU A 164 12.34 -11.73 3.22
CA LEU A 164 13.43 -11.04 3.93
C LEU A 164 14.34 -12.01 4.69
N ASN A 165 13.75 -12.99 5.38
CA ASN A 165 14.50 -14.02 6.09
C ASN A 165 15.27 -14.96 5.15
N THR A 166 14.73 -15.24 3.97
CA THR A 166 15.44 -15.98 2.92
C THR A 166 16.67 -15.22 2.43
N PHE A 167 16.54 -13.91 2.17
CA PHE A 167 17.67 -13.06 1.76
C PHE A 167 18.74 -12.95 2.85
N ARG A 168 18.32 -12.88 4.13
CA ARG A 168 19.23 -12.93 5.28
C ARG A 168 20.02 -14.23 5.32
N ARG A 169 19.35 -15.37 5.14
CA ARG A 169 19.99 -16.68 5.09
C ARG A 169 21.00 -16.76 3.93
N GLN A 170 20.60 -16.35 2.73
CA GLN A 170 21.49 -16.24 1.57
C GLN A 170 22.76 -15.43 1.87
N THR A 171 22.62 -14.32 2.60
CA THR A 171 23.76 -13.49 3.00
C THR A 171 24.69 -14.23 3.97
N LYS A 172 24.14 -14.93 4.96
CA LYS A 172 24.90 -15.72 5.94
C LYS A 172 25.64 -16.88 5.28
N ASP A 173 24.96 -17.55 4.35
CA ASP A 173 25.47 -18.73 3.65
C ASP A 173 26.37 -18.36 2.45
N LYS A 174 26.50 -17.05 2.14
CA LYS A 174 27.26 -16.50 1.00
C LYS A 174 26.74 -17.02 -0.35
N GLU A 175 25.42 -17.18 -0.45
CA GLU A 175 24.72 -17.66 -1.64
C GLU A 175 23.97 -16.51 -2.33
N GLY A 176 24.37 -16.18 -3.56
CA GLY A 176 23.70 -15.13 -4.33
C GLY A 176 23.88 -13.72 -3.76
N PRO A 177 23.08 -12.75 -4.21
CA PRO A 177 23.30 -11.33 -3.89
C PRO A 177 22.73 -10.91 -2.52
N GLY A 178 21.88 -11.73 -1.89
CA GLY A 178 21.46 -11.58 -0.48
C GLY A 178 20.68 -10.30 -0.15
N VAL A 179 20.71 -9.88 1.13
CA VAL A 179 19.97 -8.72 1.64
C VAL A 179 20.44 -7.42 1.02
N ALA A 180 21.73 -7.29 0.73
CA ALA A 180 22.29 -6.08 0.15
C ALA A 180 21.62 -5.69 -1.16
N TYR A 181 21.25 -6.69 -1.98
CA TYR A 181 20.56 -6.44 -3.23
C TYR A 181 19.04 -6.40 -3.07
N TYR A 182 18.46 -7.35 -2.33
CA TYR A 182 17.01 -7.53 -2.31
C TYR A 182 16.26 -6.73 -1.23
N ALA A 183 16.97 -6.21 -0.22
CA ALA A 183 16.37 -5.49 0.90
C ALA A 183 17.43 -4.59 1.60
N PRO A 184 18.02 -3.63 0.87
CA PRO A 184 19.23 -2.91 1.30
C PRO A 184 19.11 -2.13 2.61
N ALA A 185 17.93 -1.58 2.95
CA ALA A 185 17.72 -0.93 4.27
C ALA A 185 17.85 -1.87 5.47
N TYR A 186 17.86 -3.19 5.24
CA TYR A 186 17.87 -4.21 6.29
C TYR A 186 19.23 -4.93 6.39
N VAL A 187 20.25 -4.45 5.68
CA VAL A 187 21.62 -4.99 5.76
C VAL A 187 22.16 -4.89 7.18
N GLY A 188 22.68 -6.01 7.70
CA GLY A 188 23.19 -6.11 9.08
C GLY A 188 22.11 -6.06 10.16
N GLN A 189 20.82 -6.01 9.79
CA GLN A 189 19.71 -5.89 10.73
C GLN A 189 18.92 -7.20 10.79
N GLU A 190 19.31 -8.13 11.66
CA GLU A 190 18.71 -9.48 11.69
C GLU A 190 17.28 -9.50 12.23
N ASN A 191 16.95 -8.57 13.13
CA ASN A 191 15.68 -8.57 13.87
C ASN A 191 14.69 -7.51 13.39
N TRP A 192 15.03 -6.73 12.36
CA TRP A 192 14.15 -5.68 11.86
C TRP A 192 13.05 -6.28 11.01
N GLU A 193 11.80 -5.86 11.21
CA GLU A 193 10.71 -6.19 10.30
C GLU A 193 10.53 -5.08 9.26
N CYS A 194 9.81 -5.36 8.18
CA CYS A 194 9.61 -4.38 7.12
C CYS A 194 8.63 -3.28 7.53
N ALA A 195 9.01 -2.03 7.30
CA ALA A 195 8.17 -0.87 7.58
C ALA A 195 6.81 -0.95 6.88
N SER A 196 6.81 -1.24 5.58
CA SER A 196 5.61 -1.33 4.75
C SER A 196 4.75 -2.53 5.15
N CYS A 197 5.34 -3.72 5.34
CA CYS A 197 4.57 -4.90 5.75
C CYS A 197 3.92 -4.75 7.13
N ASN A 198 4.62 -4.17 8.10
CA ASN A 198 4.04 -3.95 9.43
C ASN A 198 2.93 -2.89 9.39
N ALA A 199 3.14 -1.83 8.60
CA ALA A 199 2.17 -0.75 8.47
C ALA A 199 0.82 -1.24 7.93
N THR A 200 0.83 -2.13 6.94
CA THR A 200 -0.40 -2.64 6.33
C THR A 200 -1.27 -3.45 7.28
N VAL A 201 -0.71 -3.95 8.38
CA VAL A 201 -1.46 -4.71 9.40
C VAL A 201 -1.61 -3.93 10.71
N GLY A 202 -1.42 -2.61 10.67
CA GLY A 202 -1.53 -1.74 11.85
C GLY A 202 -0.45 -1.97 12.90
N GLN A 203 0.65 -2.65 12.56
CA GLN A 203 1.76 -2.88 13.48
C GLN A 203 2.81 -1.77 13.40
N PRO A 204 3.37 -1.36 14.55
CA PRO A 204 4.48 -0.42 14.56
C PRO A 204 5.74 -1.05 13.93
N MET A 205 6.68 -0.19 13.55
CA MET A 205 8.01 -0.62 13.14
C MET A 205 8.69 -1.42 14.28
N LYS A 206 9.18 -2.63 13.96
CA LYS A 206 9.91 -3.48 14.92
C LYS A 206 11.38 -3.56 14.54
N PHE A 207 12.24 -3.24 15.50
CA PHE A 207 13.70 -3.27 15.35
C PHE A 207 14.37 -4.44 16.11
N GLY A 208 13.57 -5.32 16.71
CA GLY A 208 14.05 -6.32 17.67
C GLY A 208 14.46 -5.70 19.01
N ASP A 209 14.69 -6.55 20.01
CA ASP A 209 15.22 -6.10 21.30
C ASP A 209 16.70 -5.72 21.17
N GLU A 210 17.08 -4.57 21.74
CA GLU A 210 18.49 -4.25 21.97
C GLU A 210 19.02 -5.24 23.01
N LYS A 211 20.01 -6.05 22.63
CA LYS A 211 20.76 -6.88 23.59
C LYS A 211 21.82 -6.04 24.30
#